data_AF-A0A239AXY1-F1
#
_entry.id   AF-A0A239AXY1-F1
#
_cell.length_a   1.000
_cell.length_b   1.000
_cell.length_c   1.000
_cell.angle_alpha   90.00
_cell.angle_beta   90.00
_cell.angle_gamma   90.00
#
_symmetry.space_group_name_H-M   'P 1'
#
loop_
_entity.id
_entity.type
_entity.pdbx_description
1 polymer ?
#
loop_
_entity_poly.entity_id
_entity_poly.type
_entity_poly.pdbx_seq_one_letter_code
_entity_poly.pdbx_strand_id
1 'polypeptide(L)'
;MVTVLDIPPLAVTNASSDPEWGDVPIGQGTYRRSPSQRLPLDPRTAKAIRRYRRLVPWALPVNLTALVVFCIAIYRDDLPLAIQLAGIGMYMTTTLGWHRVVAGLPPQRPRRLRSGDLRIPEVPIEVAEQWIARNPGVTATDEPMPHPHSRRYYARWSIGLVTAAIVLVVVLANDGREDLILFWQLASVLFVAGLVMALRTLPPVHGKPKYTLLG
;
A
#
# COMPACT_ATOMS: atom_id res chain seq x y z
N MET A 1 7.71 26.73 16.30
CA MET A 1 8.60 25.80 17.04
C MET A 1 7.71 24.68 17.53
N VAL A 2 7.96 23.44 17.10
CA VAL A 2 7.14 22.30 17.54
C VAL A 2 7.47 22.05 19.01
N THR A 3 6.52 22.37 19.88
CA THR A 3 6.45 21.88 21.26
C THR A 3 6.61 20.37 21.22
N VAL A 4 7.56 19.85 21.98
CA VAL A 4 7.82 18.40 22.11
C VAL A 4 6.47 17.72 22.38
N LEU A 5 6.02 16.87 21.45
CA LEU A 5 4.77 16.13 21.58
C LEU A 5 4.94 15.17 22.78
N ASP A 6 4.18 15.37 23.84
CA ASP A 6 4.13 14.46 24.99
C ASP A 6 3.27 13.26 24.62
N ILE A 7 3.95 12.21 24.16
CA ILE A 7 3.31 10.99 23.70
C ILE A 7 3.08 10.08 24.92
N PRO A 8 1.82 9.74 25.27
CA PRO A 8 1.53 8.87 26.39
C PRO A 8 2.08 7.46 26.21
N PRO A 9 2.27 6.73 27.33
CA PRO A 9 2.83 5.38 27.35
C PRO A 9 1.81 4.31 26.93
N LEU A 10 0.90 4.63 26.00
CA LEU A 10 -0.06 3.69 25.44
C LEU A 10 0.23 3.45 23.97
N ALA A 11 0.15 2.19 23.55
CA ALA A 11 0.31 1.84 22.15
C ALA A 11 -0.82 2.43 21.30
N VAL A 12 -0.48 3.12 20.21
CA VAL A 12 -1.42 3.75 19.26
C VAL A 12 -2.28 2.72 18.53
N THR A 13 -1.88 1.45 18.52
CA THR A 13 -2.56 0.38 17.78
C THR A 13 -3.67 -0.30 18.58
N ASN A 14 -3.48 -0.51 19.88
CA ASN A 14 -4.38 -1.29 20.72
C ASN A 14 -4.52 -0.77 22.16
N ALA A 15 -4.00 0.41 22.46
CA ALA A 15 -3.97 0.99 23.82
C ALA A 15 -3.26 0.12 24.88
N SER A 16 -2.35 -0.78 24.47
CA SER A 16 -1.53 -1.57 25.39
C SER A 16 -0.63 -0.68 26.25
N SER A 17 -0.46 -1.04 27.52
CA SER A 17 0.41 -0.36 28.49
C SER A 17 1.90 -0.67 28.36
N ASP A 18 2.26 -1.62 27.48
CA ASP A 18 3.65 -1.95 27.13
C ASP A 18 3.95 -1.60 25.67
N PRO A 19 4.15 -0.30 25.35
CA PRO A 19 4.42 0.14 23.99
C PRO A 19 5.91 -0.04 23.61
N GLU A 20 6.14 -0.63 22.44
CA GLU A 20 7.43 -0.57 21.76
C GLU A 20 7.47 0.61 20.79
N TRP A 21 8.53 1.42 20.87
CA TRP A 21 8.74 2.52 19.93
C TRP A 21 9.18 2.01 18.56
N GLY A 22 8.36 2.25 17.54
CA GLY A 22 8.64 1.88 16.16
C GLY A 22 8.62 3.07 15.20
N ASP A 23 9.47 3.02 14.19
CA ASP A 23 9.52 4.00 13.10
C ASP A 23 8.48 3.65 12.03
N VAL A 24 7.32 4.29 12.08
CA VAL A 24 6.26 4.10 11.11
C VAL A 24 6.52 4.98 9.89
N PRO A 25 6.58 4.44 8.67
CA PRO A 25 6.82 5.24 7.48
C PRO A 25 5.69 6.25 7.26
N ILE A 26 6.05 7.53 7.05
CA ILE A 26 5.09 8.59 6.70
C ILE A 26 4.87 8.57 5.19
N GLY A 27 3.62 8.40 4.78
CA GLY A 27 3.23 8.40 3.37
C GLY A 27 3.27 7.03 2.69
N GLN A 28 3.01 7.03 1.38
CA GLN A 28 2.74 5.82 0.61
C GLN A 28 3.87 5.38 -0.34
N GLY A 29 4.88 6.23 -0.54
CA GLY A 29 5.99 5.93 -1.42
C GLY A 29 7.00 5.02 -0.73
N THR A 30 6.97 3.72 -1.02
CA THR A 30 7.94 2.70 -0.54
C THR A 30 9.41 3.07 -0.82
N TYR A 31 9.65 3.94 -1.79
CA TYR A 31 10.98 4.22 -2.36
C TYR A 31 11.45 5.68 -2.24
N ARG A 32 10.61 6.59 -1.71
CA ARG A 32 11.11 7.91 -1.31
C ARG A 32 11.89 7.71 -0.02
N ARG A 33 13.02 8.42 0.21
CA ARG A 33 13.64 8.53 1.54
C ARG A 33 12.54 9.00 2.50
N SER A 34 11.87 8.03 3.12
CA SER A 34 10.57 8.27 3.74
C SER A 34 10.86 8.82 5.12
N PRO A 35 10.43 10.04 5.45
CA PRO A 35 10.44 10.46 6.84
C PRO A 35 9.61 9.42 7.60
N SER A 36 10.17 8.86 8.68
CA SER A 36 9.44 7.96 9.56
C SER A 36 9.03 8.72 10.81
N GLN A 37 7.81 8.50 11.28
CA GLN A 37 7.36 8.99 12.57
C GLN A 37 7.58 7.90 13.60
N ARG A 38 8.27 8.23 14.69
CA ARG A 38 8.40 7.34 15.82
C ARG A 38 7.08 7.35 16.60
N LEU A 39 6.43 6.19 16.71
CA LEU A 39 5.15 6.02 17.41
C LEU A 39 5.25 4.85 18.40
N PRO A 40 4.52 4.92 19.53
CA PRO A 40 4.40 3.79 20.44
C PRO A 40 3.41 2.78 19.83
N LEU A 41 3.86 1.55 19.66
CA LEU A 41 3.13 0.47 19.00
C LEU A 41 3.08 -0.75 19.90
N ASP A 42 2.12 -1.65 19.69
CA ASP A 42 2.18 -2.96 20.32
C ASP A 42 3.37 -3.79 19.78
N PRO A 43 3.92 -4.72 20.58
CA PRO A 43 5.08 -5.53 20.18
C PRO A 43 4.91 -6.31 18.87
N ARG A 44 3.69 -6.76 18.55
CA ARG A 44 3.42 -7.52 17.32
C ARG A 44 3.52 -6.61 16.10
N THR A 45 2.91 -5.44 16.16
CA THR A 45 2.98 -4.44 15.10
C THR A 45 4.39 -3.89 14.92
N ALA A 46 5.10 -3.63 16.03
CA ALA A 46 6.49 -3.20 15.99
C ALA A 46 7.39 -4.22 15.27
N LYS A 47 7.20 -5.53 15.56
CA LYS A 47 7.90 -6.62 14.85
C LYS A 47 7.56 -6.64 13.35
N ALA A 48 6.30 -6.44 12.98
CA ALA A 48 5.88 -6.39 11.58
C ALA A 48 6.53 -5.22 10.83
N ILE A 49 6.59 -4.02 11.43
CA ILE A 49 7.27 -2.86 10.84
C ILE A 49 8.77 -3.08 10.70
N ARG A 50 9.43 -3.66 11.71
CA ARG A 50 10.86 -4.02 11.62
C ARG A 50 11.12 -4.97 10.45
N ARG A 51 10.27 -6.00 10.30
CA ARG A 51 10.34 -6.94 9.17
C ARG A 51 10.14 -6.23 7.83
N TYR A 52 9.13 -5.36 7.73
CA TYR A 52 8.88 -4.57 6.53
C TYR A 52 10.08 -3.70 6.17
N ARG A 53 10.63 -2.91 7.10
CA ARG A 53 11.79 -2.05 6.86
C ARG A 53 13.03 -2.82 6.40
N ARG A 54 13.24 -4.03 6.93
CA ARG A 54 14.33 -4.92 6.50
C ARG A 54 14.16 -5.42 5.07
N LEU A 55 12.92 -5.64 4.62
CA LEU A 55 12.61 -6.24 3.31
C LEU A 55 12.37 -5.21 2.20
N VAL A 56 11.92 -3.99 2.53
CA VAL A 56 11.63 -2.92 1.55
C VAL A 56 12.78 -2.65 0.58
N PRO A 57 14.06 -2.53 1.01
CA PRO A 57 15.18 -2.30 0.08
C PRO A 57 15.33 -3.41 -0.96
N TRP A 58 14.95 -4.63 -0.59
CA TRP A 58 15.02 -5.81 -1.45
C TRP A 58 13.76 -6.01 -2.30
N ALA A 59 12.67 -5.30 -2.02
CA ALA A 59 11.40 -5.48 -2.70
C ALA A 59 11.50 -5.23 -4.21
N LEU A 60 12.12 -4.13 -4.61
CA LEU A 60 12.29 -3.79 -6.02
C LEU A 60 13.21 -4.78 -6.76
N PRO A 61 14.47 -5.04 -6.31
CA PRO A 61 15.34 -5.95 -7.04
C PRO A 61 14.76 -7.37 -7.10
N VAL A 62 14.17 -7.87 -6.02
CA VAL A 62 13.58 -9.22 -6.01
C VAL A 62 12.37 -9.31 -6.94
N ASN A 63 11.48 -8.31 -6.96
CA ASN A 63 10.35 -8.31 -7.91
C ASN A 63 10.81 -8.15 -9.36
N LEU A 64 11.85 -7.35 -9.64
CA LEU A 64 12.42 -7.22 -10.98
C LEU A 64 13.06 -8.52 -11.45
N THR A 65 13.86 -9.18 -10.60
CA THR A 65 14.44 -10.49 -10.91
C THR A 65 13.35 -11.52 -11.14
N ALA A 66 12.32 -11.58 -10.29
CA ALA A 66 11.20 -12.48 -10.47
C ALA A 66 10.43 -12.21 -11.77
N LEU A 67 10.26 -10.94 -12.15
CA LEU A 67 9.63 -10.55 -13.41
C LEU A 67 10.47 -10.98 -14.62
N VAL A 68 11.80 -10.82 -14.57
CA VAL A 68 12.70 -11.28 -15.64
C VAL A 68 12.61 -12.81 -15.78
N VAL A 69 12.65 -13.55 -14.67
CA VAL A 69 12.50 -15.02 -14.67
C VAL A 69 11.14 -15.42 -15.25
N PHE A 70 10.07 -14.73 -14.88
CA PHE A 70 8.73 -14.96 -15.41
C PHE A 70 8.66 -14.72 -16.92
N CYS A 71 9.22 -13.62 -17.42
CA CYS A 71 9.29 -13.34 -18.86
C CYS A 71 10.08 -14.43 -19.60
N ILE A 72 11.24 -14.84 -19.07
CA ILE A 72 12.02 -15.95 -19.65
C ILE A 72 11.18 -17.22 -19.69
N ALA A 73 10.51 -17.57 -18.59
CA ALA A 73 9.68 -18.77 -18.49
C ALA A 73 8.50 -18.81 -19.48
N ILE A 74 7.97 -17.66 -19.88
CA ILE A 74 6.82 -17.55 -20.78
C ILE A 74 7.21 -17.40 -22.25
N TYR A 75 8.31 -16.71 -22.56
CA TYR A 75 8.69 -16.38 -23.93
C TYR A 75 9.76 -17.32 -24.53
N ARG A 76 10.23 -18.31 -23.76
CA ARG A 76 11.18 -19.33 -24.22
C ARG A 76 10.48 -20.68 -24.33
N ASP A 77 10.07 -21.02 -25.54
CA ASP A 77 9.41 -22.29 -25.86
C ASP A 77 10.36 -23.50 -25.80
N ASP A 78 11.68 -23.26 -25.81
CA ASP A 78 12.75 -24.26 -25.70
C ASP A 78 12.99 -24.78 -24.28
N LEU A 79 12.35 -24.18 -23.26
CA LEU A 79 12.53 -24.59 -21.87
C LEU A 79 11.66 -25.80 -21.51
N PRO A 80 12.19 -26.78 -20.75
CA PRO A 80 11.38 -27.84 -20.17
C PRO A 80 10.21 -27.28 -19.35
N LEU A 81 9.03 -27.90 -19.45
CA LEU A 81 7.83 -27.49 -18.73
C LEU A 81 8.06 -27.28 -17.22
N ALA A 82 8.89 -28.12 -16.59
CA ALA A 82 9.25 -27.99 -15.19
C ALA A 82 9.93 -26.65 -14.86
N ILE A 83 10.79 -26.15 -15.76
CA ILE A 83 11.48 -24.85 -15.60
C ILE A 83 10.48 -23.70 -15.79
N GLN A 84 9.59 -23.80 -16.78
CA GLN A 84 8.55 -22.80 -17.01
C GLN A 84 7.62 -22.67 -15.78
N LEU A 85 7.14 -23.80 -15.24
CA LEU A 85 6.31 -23.85 -14.04
C LEU A 85 7.05 -23.33 -12.80
N ALA A 86 8.34 -23.65 -12.66
CA ALA A 86 9.15 -23.12 -11.57
C ALA A 86 9.30 -21.59 -11.64
N GLY A 87 9.50 -21.03 -12.84
CA GLY A 87 9.56 -19.59 -13.06
C GLY A 87 8.24 -18.87 -12.71
N ILE A 88 7.11 -19.42 -13.16
CA ILE A 88 5.77 -18.91 -12.79
C ILE A 88 5.55 -19.01 -11.27
N GLY A 89 5.88 -20.15 -10.67
CA GLY A 89 5.76 -20.37 -9.23
C GLY A 89 6.62 -19.40 -8.41
N MET A 90 7.85 -19.14 -8.83
CA MET A 90 8.74 -18.16 -8.21
C MET A 90 8.14 -16.74 -8.24
N TYR A 91 7.59 -16.32 -9.38
CA TYR A 91 6.96 -15.02 -9.50
C TYR A 91 5.71 -14.88 -8.62
N MET A 92 4.84 -15.89 -8.62
CA MET A 92 3.63 -15.91 -7.81
C MET A 92 3.96 -15.88 -6.30
N THR A 93 4.92 -16.70 -5.86
CA THR A 93 5.34 -16.76 -4.45
C THR A 93 6.00 -15.46 -3.99
N THR A 94 6.81 -14.84 -4.85
CA THR A 94 7.44 -13.53 -4.58
C THR A 94 6.38 -12.45 -4.41
N THR A 95 5.42 -12.38 -5.34
CA THR A 95 4.34 -11.39 -5.32
C THR A 95 3.44 -11.59 -4.11
N LEU A 96 3.02 -12.82 -3.82
CA LEU A 96 2.20 -13.16 -2.66
C LEU A 96 2.94 -12.90 -1.34
N GLY A 97 4.23 -13.22 -1.28
CA GLY A 97 5.09 -12.94 -0.12
C GLY A 97 5.17 -11.44 0.16
N TRP A 98 5.34 -10.63 -0.87
CA TRP A 98 5.32 -9.17 -0.75
C TRP A 98 3.96 -8.65 -0.27
N HIS A 99 2.86 -9.16 -0.82
CA HIS A 99 1.52 -8.80 -0.36
C HIS A 99 1.30 -9.10 1.12
N ARG A 100 1.78 -10.26 1.62
CA ARG A 100 1.70 -10.60 3.06
C ARG A 100 2.52 -9.65 3.93
N VAL A 101 3.70 -9.24 3.45
CA VAL A 101 4.55 -8.28 4.17
C VAL A 101 3.88 -6.91 4.26
N VAL A 102 3.24 -6.45 3.19
CA VAL A 102 2.51 -5.17 3.16
C VAL A 102 1.21 -5.23 3.97
N ALA A 103 0.49 -6.36 3.91
CA ALA A 103 -0.75 -6.56 4.67
C ALA A 103 -0.53 -6.60 6.19
N GLY A 104 0.68 -6.97 6.64
CA GLY A 104 1.05 -6.94 8.06
C GLY A 104 1.35 -5.54 8.61
N LEU A 105 1.30 -4.48 7.80
CA LEU A 105 1.47 -3.12 8.28
C LEU A 105 0.20 -2.62 8.99
N PRO A 106 0.34 -1.84 10.08
CA PRO A 106 -0.82 -1.33 10.79
C PRO A 106 -1.66 -0.40 9.91
N PRO A 107 -2.98 -0.34 10.14
CA PRO A 107 -3.82 0.67 9.53
C PRO A 107 -3.45 2.09 10.00
N GLN A 108 -2.89 2.26 11.21
CA GLN A 108 -2.47 3.52 11.84
C GLN A 108 -1.26 4.21 11.17
N ARG A 109 -1.10 4.11 9.85
CA ARG A 109 0.01 4.75 9.13
C ARG A 109 -0.18 6.27 9.07
N PRO A 110 0.74 7.06 9.64
CA PRO A 110 0.64 8.50 9.65
C PRO A 110 0.74 9.06 8.23
N ARG A 111 -0.09 10.05 7.92
CA ARG A 111 -0.05 10.78 6.64
C ARG A 111 0.08 12.26 6.89
N ARG A 112 1.02 12.88 6.16
CA ARG A 112 1.16 14.32 6.16
C ARG A 112 0.16 14.96 5.20
N LEU A 113 -0.55 15.97 5.69
CA LEU A 113 -1.40 16.83 4.88
C LEU A 113 -0.57 17.81 4.05
N ARG A 114 -1.23 18.50 3.11
CA ARG A 114 -0.62 19.62 2.38
C ARG A 114 -0.30 20.81 3.27
N SER A 115 -1.06 21.00 4.36
CA SER A 115 -0.82 22.03 5.38
C SER A 115 0.48 21.79 6.17
N GLY A 116 0.94 20.54 6.26
CA GLY A 116 2.09 20.15 7.07
C GLY A 116 1.72 19.27 8.27
N ASP A 117 0.45 19.29 8.67
CA ASP A 117 -0.09 18.54 9.81
C ASP A 117 -0.04 17.03 9.57
N LEU A 118 0.00 16.26 10.65
CA LEU A 118 0.11 14.80 10.62
C LEU A 118 -1.22 14.17 11.05
N ARG A 119 -1.82 13.35 10.19
CA ARG A 119 -3.03 12.56 10.49
C ARG A 119 -2.66 11.13 10.82
N ILE A 120 -3.14 10.63 11.96
CA ILE A 120 -3.07 9.21 12.32
C ILE A 120 -4.50 8.63 12.30
N PRO A 121 -4.75 7.60 11.48
CA PRO A 121 -6.05 6.95 11.42
C PRO A 121 -6.20 5.87 12.49
N GLU A 122 -7.43 5.55 12.84
CA GLU A 122 -7.85 4.42 13.68
C GLU A 122 -7.12 4.35 15.02
N VAL A 123 -6.94 5.50 15.67
CA VAL A 123 -6.38 5.61 17.02
C VAL A 123 -7.50 5.26 18.03
N PRO A 124 -7.24 4.37 19.01
CA PRO A 124 -8.18 4.09 20.09
C PRO A 124 -8.56 5.36 20.85
N ILE A 125 -9.82 5.44 21.30
CA ILE A 125 -10.37 6.66 21.92
C ILE A 125 -9.60 7.03 23.20
N GLU A 126 -9.17 6.02 23.96
CA GLU A 126 -8.42 6.18 25.21
C GLU A 126 -7.05 6.84 24.95
N VAL A 127 -6.41 6.47 23.83
CA VAL A 127 -5.14 7.05 23.41
C VAL A 127 -5.36 8.47 22.88
N ALA A 128 -6.42 8.67 22.09
CA ALA A 128 -6.75 9.97 21.52
C ALA A 128 -7.07 11.00 22.62
N GLU A 129 -7.87 10.64 23.63
CA GLU A 129 -8.19 11.51 24.77
C GLU A 129 -6.93 11.92 25.53
N GLN A 130 -6.02 10.98 25.80
CA GLN A 130 -4.75 11.29 26.46
C GLN A 130 -3.86 12.19 25.60
N TRP A 131 -3.82 11.97 24.28
CA TRP A 131 -3.04 12.80 23.37
C TRP A 131 -3.58 14.23 23.33
N ILE A 132 -4.90 14.40 23.22
CA ILE A 132 -5.58 15.71 23.22
C ILE A 132 -5.36 16.43 24.54
N ALA A 133 -5.47 15.72 25.67
CA ALA A 133 -5.28 16.31 27.00
C ALA A 133 -3.84 16.79 27.24
N ARG A 134 -2.84 16.10 26.68
CA ARG A 134 -1.42 16.39 26.89
C ARG A 134 -0.80 17.34 25.88
N ASN A 135 -1.39 17.46 24.69
CA ASN A 135 -0.78 18.18 23.57
C ASN A 135 -1.72 19.27 23.02
N PRO A 136 -1.49 20.55 23.36
CA PRO A 136 -2.22 21.64 22.75
C PRO A 136 -1.90 21.69 21.24
N GLY A 137 -2.93 21.50 20.41
CA GLY A 137 -2.83 21.39 18.94
C GLY A 137 -3.23 20.02 18.37
N VAL A 138 -3.41 19.02 19.24
CA VAL A 138 -3.95 17.71 18.85
C VAL A 138 -5.47 17.74 18.95
N THR A 139 -6.16 17.32 17.89
CA THR A 139 -7.63 17.29 17.84
C THR A 139 -8.14 15.99 17.24
N ALA A 140 -9.30 15.52 17.68
CA ALA A 140 -10.02 14.45 17.00
C ALA A 140 -10.68 15.00 15.73
N THR A 141 -10.68 14.23 14.64
CA THR A 141 -11.36 14.64 13.41
C THR A 141 -12.12 13.49 12.75
N ASP A 142 -13.21 13.86 12.10
CA ASP A 142 -14.05 12.96 11.30
C ASP A 142 -13.73 13.09 9.81
N GLU A 143 -12.84 14.02 9.47
CA GLU A 143 -12.46 14.25 8.09
C GLU A 143 -11.79 13.00 7.50
N PRO A 144 -12.22 12.58 6.30
CA PRO A 144 -11.67 11.40 5.67
C PRO A 144 -10.18 11.55 5.41
N MET A 145 -9.45 10.44 5.53
CA MET A 145 -8.03 10.40 5.27
C MET A 145 -7.72 10.84 3.83
N PRO A 146 -6.72 11.72 3.59
CA PRO A 146 -6.38 12.14 2.25
C PRO A 146 -5.97 10.94 1.40
N HIS A 147 -6.51 10.84 0.18
CA HIS A 147 -6.13 9.79 -0.75
C HIS A 147 -4.62 9.85 -1.05
N PRO A 148 -3.99 8.69 -1.30
CA PRO A 148 -2.56 8.63 -1.57
C PRO A 148 -2.10 9.44 -2.79
N HIS A 149 -2.95 9.43 -3.81
CA HIS A 149 -2.78 10.14 -5.06
C HIS A 149 -4.05 10.94 -5.34
N SER A 150 -3.93 11.94 -6.20
CA SER A 150 -5.09 12.75 -6.60
C SER A 150 -6.13 11.89 -7.34
N ARG A 151 -7.40 12.28 -7.29
CA ARG A 151 -8.46 11.63 -8.08
C ARG A 151 -8.12 11.62 -9.57
N ARG A 152 -7.48 12.69 -10.07
CA ARG A 152 -6.99 12.79 -11.46
C ARG A 152 -5.95 11.73 -11.81
N TYR A 153 -5.08 11.37 -10.85
CA TYR A 153 -4.12 10.29 -11.05
C TYR A 153 -4.83 8.95 -11.25
N TYR A 154 -5.77 8.61 -10.35
CA TYR A 154 -6.54 7.37 -10.47
C TYR A 154 -7.41 7.33 -11.73
N ALA A 155 -8.04 8.45 -12.09
CA ALA A 155 -8.82 8.55 -13.33
C ALA A 155 -7.96 8.33 -14.58
N ARG A 156 -6.77 8.96 -14.67
CA ARG A 156 -5.85 8.77 -15.80
C ARG A 156 -5.39 7.32 -15.93
N TRP A 157 -5.03 6.68 -14.81
CA TRP A 157 -4.65 5.28 -14.81
C TRP A 157 -5.81 4.36 -15.18
N SER A 158 -7.00 4.63 -14.68
CA SER A 158 -8.21 3.89 -15.05
C SER A 158 -8.48 3.95 -16.54
N ILE A 159 -8.51 5.16 -17.12
CA ILE A 159 -8.69 5.37 -18.56
C ILE A 159 -7.59 4.65 -19.34
N GLY A 160 -6.32 4.84 -18.97
CA GLY A 160 -5.19 4.21 -19.66
C GLY A 160 -5.27 2.68 -19.66
N LEU A 161 -5.59 2.07 -18.51
CA LEU A 161 -5.69 0.62 -18.36
C LEU A 161 -6.89 0.03 -19.11
N VAL A 162 -8.06 0.68 -19.04
CA VAL A 162 -9.27 0.24 -19.77
C VAL A 162 -9.07 0.38 -21.27
N THR A 163 -8.53 1.51 -21.75
CA THR A 163 -8.23 1.70 -23.17
C THR A 163 -7.22 0.68 -23.68
N ALA A 164 -6.15 0.41 -22.92
CA ALA A 164 -5.16 -0.61 -23.26
C ALA A 164 -5.80 -2.01 -23.35
N ALA A 165 -6.70 -2.36 -22.43
CA ALA A 165 -7.44 -3.62 -22.48
C ALA A 165 -8.32 -3.73 -23.74
N ILE A 166 -9.06 -2.67 -24.08
CA ILE A 166 -9.92 -2.65 -25.28
C ILE A 166 -9.08 -2.79 -26.56
N VAL A 167 -8.01 -2.01 -26.69
CA VAL A 167 -7.10 -2.09 -27.85
C VAL A 167 -6.53 -3.50 -27.99
N LEU A 168 -6.09 -4.11 -26.88
CA LEU A 168 -5.56 -5.47 -26.87
C LEU A 168 -6.61 -6.49 -27.33
N VAL A 169 -7.85 -6.39 -26.85
CA VAL A 169 -8.96 -7.27 -27.29
C VAL A 169 -9.24 -7.11 -28.78
N VAL A 170 -9.28 -5.87 -29.30
CA VAL A 170 -9.53 -5.61 -30.73
C VAL A 170 -8.41 -6.18 -31.60
N VAL A 171 -7.15 -6.02 -31.18
CA VAL A 171 -6.01 -6.62 -31.90
C VAL A 171 -6.10 -8.14 -31.89
N LEU A 172 -6.35 -8.76 -30.74
CA LEU A 172 -6.49 -10.22 -30.62
C LEU A 172 -7.64 -10.76 -31.46
N ALA A 173 -8.78 -10.05 -31.49
CA ALA A 173 -9.94 -10.45 -32.27
C ALA A 173 -9.72 -10.33 -33.79
N ASN A 174 -8.86 -9.39 -34.23
CA ASN A 174 -8.57 -9.16 -35.65
C ASN A 174 -7.41 -10.00 -36.20
N ASP A 175 -6.41 -10.33 -35.38
CA ASP A 175 -5.20 -11.03 -35.86
C ASP A 175 -5.39 -12.55 -36.04
N GLY A 176 -6.52 -13.13 -35.58
CA GLY A 176 -6.86 -14.54 -35.81
C GLY A 176 -5.86 -15.56 -35.25
N ARG A 177 -4.84 -15.13 -34.50
CA ARG A 177 -3.87 -16.01 -33.83
C ARG A 177 -4.48 -16.53 -32.54
N GLU A 178 -4.85 -17.81 -32.55
CA GLU A 178 -5.56 -18.50 -31.46
C GLU A 178 -4.71 -18.70 -30.18
N ASP A 179 -3.38 -18.54 -30.23
CA ASP A 179 -2.51 -19.29 -29.32
C ASP A 179 -2.00 -18.61 -28.06
N LEU A 180 -2.38 -17.38 -27.74
CA LEU A 180 -1.90 -16.77 -26.49
C LEU A 180 -3.06 -16.43 -25.56
N ILE A 181 -3.58 -17.49 -24.92
CA ILE A 181 -4.43 -17.44 -23.72
C ILE A 181 -3.93 -16.39 -22.71
N LEU A 182 -2.60 -16.22 -22.62
CA LEU A 182 -1.94 -15.21 -21.80
C LEU A 182 -2.33 -13.76 -22.17
N PHE A 183 -2.52 -13.43 -23.45
CA PHE A 183 -2.95 -12.10 -23.86
C PHE A 183 -4.42 -11.83 -23.52
N TRP A 184 -5.29 -12.84 -23.60
CA TRP A 184 -6.67 -12.74 -23.12
C TRP A 184 -6.74 -12.56 -21.60
N GLN A 185 -5.88 -13.27 -20.85
CA GLN A 185 -5.73 -13.07 -19.40
C GLN A 185 -5.19 -11.67 -19.09
N LEU A 186 -4.20 -11.18 -19.83
CA LEU A 186 -3.66 -9.84 -19.68
C LEU A 186 -4.73 -8.76 -19.91
N ALA A 187 -5.54 -8.88 -20.98
CA ALA A 187 -6.64 -7.97 -21.25
C ALA A 187 -7.63 -7.92 -20.07
N SER A 188 -7.98 -9.08 -19.52
CA SER A 188 -8.88 -9.19 -18.36
C SER A 188 -8.28 -8.52 -17.12
N VAL A 189 -6.99 -8.75 -16.84
CA VAL A 189 -6.27 -8.14 -15.70
C VAL A 189 -6.19 -6.62 -15.86
N LEU A 190 -5.88 -6.11 -17.06
CA LEU A 190 -5.83 -4.68 -17.35
C LEU A 190 -7.20 -4.03 -17.13
N PHE A 191 -8.28 -4.67 -17.60
CA PHE A 191 -9.64 -4.17 -17.42
C PHE A 191 -10.04 -4.11 -15.93
N VAL A 192 -9.82 -5.19 -15.18
CA VAL A 192 -10.11 -5.24 -13.74
C VAL A 192 -9.27 -4.22 -12.98
N ALA A 193 -7.98 -4.09 -13.29
CA ALA A 193 -7.12 -3.08 -12.68
C ALA A 193 -7.63 -1.65 -12.98
N GLY A 194 -8.08 -1.39 -14.21
CA GLY A 194 -8.70 -0.14 -14.60
C GLY A 194 -9.97 0.17 -13.81
N LEU A 195 -10.84 -0.83 -13.60
CA LEU A 195 -12.06 -0.70 -12.79
C LEU A 195 -11.74 -0.43 -11.31
N VAL A 196 -10.77 -1.15 -10.74
CA VAL A 196 -10.30 -0.93 -9.36
C VAL A 196 -9.77 0.50 -9.20
N MET A 197 -9.04 1.03 -10.19
CA MET A 197 -8.60 2.43 -10.19
C MET A 197 -9.76 3.42 -10.31
N ALA A 198 -10.80 3.09 -11.09
CA ALA A 198 -12.02 3.91 -11.19
C ALA A 198 -12.74 4.00 -9.84
N LEU A 199 -12.90 2.88 -9.14
CA LEU A 199 -13.54 2.84 -7.81
C LEU A 199 -12.79 3.69 -6.78
N ARG A 200 -11.46 3.82 -6.91
CA ARG A 200 -10.64 4.70 -6.06
C ARG A 200 -10.85 6.20 -6.31
N THR A 201 -11.60 6.59 -7.33
CA THR A 201 -11.97 8.00 -7.58
C THR A 201 -13.19 8.45 -6.77
N LEU A 202 -13.99 7.49 -6.27
CA LEU A 202 -15.17 7.78 -5.48
C LEU A 202 -14.79 8.50 -4.19
N PRO A 203 -15.59 9.48 -3.73
CA PRO A 203 -15.36 10.12 -2.45
C PRO A 203 -15.40 9.08 -1.32
N PRO A 204 -14.52 9.19 -0.31
CA PRO A 204 -14.60 8.35 0.86
C PRO A 204 -15.92 8.62 1.60
N VAL A 205 -16.59 7.55 2.02
CA VAL A 205 -17.84 7.63 2.78
C VAL A 205 -17.55 8.32 4.11
N HIS A 206 -18.30 9.38 4.42
CA HIS A 206 -18.23 10.04 5.73
C HIS A 206 -18.80 9.07 6.78
N GLY A 207 -18.03 8.82 7.82
CA GLY A 207 -18.38 7.90 8.90
C GLY A 207 -17.85 8.42 10.23
N LYS A 208 -18.23 7.74 11.32
CA LYS A 208 -17.89 8.09 12.72
C LYS A 208 -16.41 8.52 12.91
N PRO A 209 -16.10 9.39 13.90
CA PRO A 209 -14.74 9.79 14.24
C PRO A 209 -13.81 8.59 14.32
N LYS A 210 -12.82 8.55 13.43
CA LYS A 210 -11.82 7.47 13.39
C LYS A 210 -10.40 8.03 13.33
N TYR A 211 -10.18 9.34 13.49
CA TYR A 211 -8.87 9.95 13.20
C TYR A 211 -8.43 10.92 14.29
N THR A 212 -7.11 10.98 14.50
CA THR A 212 -6.46 11.98 15.35
C THR A 212 -5.57 12.87 14.47
N LEU A 213 -5.77 14.19 14.58
CA LEU A 213 -4.94 15.23 13.98
C LEU A 213 -3.85 15.67 14.95
N LEU A 214 -2.63 15.72 14.47
CA LEU A 214 -1.50 16.34 15.13
C LEU A 214 -1.16 17.63 14.36
N GLY A 215 -1.45 18.78 14.98
CA GLY A 215 -1.05 20.11 14.50
C GLY A 215 0.40 20.46 14.74
#